data_AF-A0A554MC62-F1
#
_entry.id   AF-A0A554MC62-F1
#
_cell.length_a   1.000
_cell.length_b   1.000
_cell.length_c   1.000
_cell.angle_alpha   90.00
_cell.angle_beta   90.00
_cell.angle_gamma   90.00
#
_symmetry.space_group_name_H-M   'P 1'
#
loop_
_entity.id
_entity.type
_entity.pdbx_description
1 polymer ?
#
loop_
_entity_poly.entity_id
_entity_poly.type
_entity_poly.pdbx_seq_one_letter_code
_entity_poly.pdbx_strand_id
1 'polypeptide(L)'
;KARIITFLNPIHDIRGAGYNAMQSTIAVGSGQILGKGIGYGSQSRLGFLPEYQTDFIFSAFSEEWGLLGVIFVFIFYGLIIWRILKISMVGQGNFETLFGLGMAIFLASHFIINVGMNIGLLPITGVSLPFMSYGGSNLLTIFAGLGILTGMRRYSREAHPEDISTEFLGM
;
A
#
# COMPACT_ATOMS: atom_id res chain seq x y z
N LYS A 1 -18.14 3.54 -14.89
CA LYS A 1 -19.60 3.73 -14.67
C LYS A 1 -20.20 2.61 -13.81
N ALA A 2 -20.11 1.33 -14.21
CA ALA A 2 -20.67 0.20 -13.44
C ALA A 2 -20.14 0.10 -11.99
N ARG A 3 -18.82 0.23 -11.77
CA ARG A 3 -18.20 0.15 -10.42
C ARG A 3 -18.77 1.15 -9.39
N ILE A 4 -19.09 2.37 -9.83
CA ILE A 4 -19.66 3.40 -8.94
C ILE A 4 -21.12 3.07 -8.62
N ILE A 5 -21.88 2.59 -9.60
CA ILE A 5 -23.29 2.20 -9.41
C ILE A 5 -23.38 1.00 -8.46
N THR A 6 -22.53 -0.02 -8.63
CA THR A 6 -22.46 -1.18 -7.75
C THR A 6 -21.99 -0.81 -6.34
N PHE A 7 -21.08 0.16 -6.20
CA PHE A 7 -20.66 0.67 -4.90
C PHE A 7 -21.80 1.40 -4.16
N LEU A 8 -22.55 2.25 -4.85
CA LEU A 8 -23.69 2.98 -4.28
C LEU A 8 -24.90 2.09 -4.00
N ASN A 9 -25.08 1.01 -4.77
CA ASN A 9 -26.19 0.07 -4.63
C ASN A 9 -25.72 -1.39 -4.72
N PRO A 10 -25.02 -1.90 -3.68
CA PRO A 10 -24.44 -3.24 -3.70
C PRO A 10 -25.49 -4.35 -3.77
N ILE A 11 -26.70 -4.09 -3.26
CA ILE A 11 -27.83 -5.06 -3.20
C ILE A 11 -28.32 -5.43 -4.61
N HIS A 12 -28.07 -4.58 -5.62
CA HIS A 12 -28.49 -4.83 -6.99
C HIS A 12 -27.59 -5.83 -7.72
N ASP A 13 -26.40 -6.12 -7.18
CA ASP A 13 -25.41 -7.06 -7.76
C ASP A 13 -24.98 -8.12 -6.74
N ILE A 14 -25.91 -9.04 -6.46
CA ILE A 14 -25.81 -10.09 -5.43
C ILE A 14 -24.83 -11.22 -5.84
N ARG A 15 -24.31 -11.21 -7.07
CA ARG A 15 -23.37 -12.23 -7.58
C ARG A 15 -22.05 -11.68 -8.13
N GLY A 16 -21.93 -10.36 -8.28
CA GLY A 16 -20.75 -9.72 -8.85
C GLY A 16 -19.95 -8.91 -7.83
N ALA A 17 -19.61 -7.68 -8.18
CA ALA A 17 -18.70 -6.86 -7.37
C ALA A 17 -19.33 -6.44 -6.02
N GLY A 18 -20.66 -6.27 -5.97
CA GLY A 18 -21.38 -5.94 -4.74
C GLY A 18 -21.28 -7.05 -3.69
N TYR A 19 -21.43 -8.30 -4.12
CA TYR A 19 -21.25 -9.48 -3.26
C TYR A 19 -19.83 -9.56 -2.70
N ASN A 20 -18.81 -9.40 -3.55
CA ASN A 20 -17.41 -9.48 -3.13
C ASN A 20 -17.06 -8.38 -2.11
N ALA A 21 -17.55 -7.15 -2.32
CA ALA A 21 -17.37 -6.06 -1.36
C ALA A 21 -18.01 -6.39 0.00
N MET A 22 -19.22 -6.95 -0.01
CA MET A 22 -19.91 -7.35 1.23
C MET A 22 -19.15 -8.48 1.95
N GLN A 23 -18.73 -9.53 1.24
CA GLN A 23 -17.95 -10.63 1.83
C GLN A 23 -16.61 -10.15 2.38
N SER A 24 -15.98 -9.20 1.70
CA SER A 24 -14.74 -8.58 2.13
C SER A 24 -14.91 -7.86 3.47
N THR A 25 -15.93 -7.03 3.60
CA THR A 25 -16.24 -6.33 4.85
C THR A 25 -16.60 -7.31 5.97
N ILE A 26 -17.33 -8.39 5.67
CA ILE A 26 -17.64 -9.45 6.64
C ILE A 26 -16.36 -10.16 7.10
N ALA A 27 -15.44 -10.48 6.18
CA ALA A 27 -14.17 -11.11 6.51
C ALA A 27 -13.37 -10.26 7.50
N VAL A 28 -13.19 -8.97 7.19
CA VAL A 28 -12.54 -7.99 8.07
C VAL A 28 -13.20 -7.94 9.45
N GLY A 29 -14.53 -7.85 9.50
CA GLY A 29 -15.26 -7.79 10.77
C GLY A 29 -15.17 -9.10 11.58
N SER A 30 -15.09 -10.24 10.91
CA SER A 30 -15.07 -11.55 11.54
C SER A 30 -13.74 -11.91 12.21
N GLY A 31 -12.66 -11.18 11.90
CA GLY A 31 -11.35 -11.35 12.52
C GLY A 31 -11.29 -10.91 13.99
N GLN A 32 -12.24 -10.11 14.48
CA GLN A 32 -12.25 -9.62 15.86
C GLN A 32 -10.87 -9.04 16.28
N ILE A 33 -10.46 -9.22 17.54
CA ILE A 33 -9.18 -8.67 18.05
C ILE A 33 -7.98 -9.57 17.67
N LEU A 34 -8.11 -10.88 17.83
CA LEU A 34 -7.02 -11.85 17.71
C LEU A 34 -6.95 -12.60 16.37
N GLY A 35 -7.98 -12.46 15.53
CA GLY A 35 -8.12 -13.24 14.31
C GLY A 35 -8.72 -14.62 14.55
N LYS A 36 -9.03 -15.30 13.45
CA LYS A 36 -9.46 -16.71 13.46
C LYS A 36 -8.30 -17.71 13.50
N GLY A 37 -7.07 -17.23 13.32
CA GLY A 37 -5.87 -18.06 13.16
C GLY A 37 -5.49 -18.26 11.69
N ILE A 38 -4.18 -18.38 11.46
CA ILE A 38 -3.59 -18.49 10.12
C ILE A 38 -4.14 -19.73 9.40
N GLY A 39 -4.67 -19.53 8.19
CA GLY A 39 -5.29 -20.59 7.39
C GLY A 39 -6.68 -21.06 7.85
N TYR A 40 -7.25 -20.43 8.89
CA TYR A 40 -8.62 -20.67 9.36
C TYR A 40 -9.60 -19.57 8.92
N GLY A 41 -9.18 -18.71 7.99
CA GLY A 41 -10.06 -17.72 7.36
C GLY A 41 -11.20 -18.40 6.60
N SER A 42 -12.43 -18.22 7.07
CA SER A 42 -13.61 -18.83 6.47
C SER A 42 -13.99 -18.18 5.14
N GLN A 43 -13.85 -16.86 5.01
CA GLN A 43 -14.23 -16.14 3.79
C GLN A 43 -13.17 -16.29 2.70
N SER A 44 -11.90 -16.22 3.08
CA SER A 44 -10.78 -16.43 2.15
C SER A 44 -10.68 -17.87 1.65
N ARG A 45 -10.80 -18.87 2.53
CA ARG A 45 -10.54 -20.28 2.20
C ARG A 45 -11.70 -21.00 1.51
N LEU A 46 -12.94 -20.63 1.83
CA LEU A 46 -14.13 -21.26 1.24
C LEU A 46 -14.52 -20.66 -0.13
N GLY A 47 -13.66 -19.79 -0.69
CA GLY A 47 -13.83 -19.25 -2.04
C GLY A 47 -14.90 -18.16 -2.15
N PHE A 48 -15.29 -17.53 -1.04
CA PHE A 48 -16.25 -16.43 -1.03
C PHE A 48 -15.65 -15.11 -1.53
N LEU A 49 -14.31 -15.00 -1.53
CA LEU A 49 -13.56 -13.88 -2.09
C LEU A 49 -12.82 -14.32 -3.35
N PRO A 50 -13.16 -13.79 -4.55
CA PRO A 50 -12.34 -14.02 -5.72
C PRO A 50 -10.98 -13.36 -5.52
N GLU A 51 -9.89 -14.03 -5.92
CA GLU A 51 -8.56 -13.43 -5.88
C GLU A 51 -8.15 -12.89 -4.49
N TYR A 52 -8.44 -13.65 -3.42
CA TYR A 52 -8.08 -13.28 -2.03
C TYR A 52 -6.58 -13.07 -1.82
N GLN A 53 -5.73 -13.56 -2.72
CA GLN A 53 -4.28 -13.39 -2.67
C GLN A 53 -3.82 -12.04 -3.24
N THR A 54 -4.67 -11.35 -4.02
CA THR A 54 -4.31 -10.09 -4.67
C THR A 54 -5.19 -8.96 -4.18
N ASP A 55 -6.39 -8.82 -4.73
CA ASP A 55 -7.29 -7.69 -4.50
C ASP A 55 -7.87 -7.68 -3.08
N PHE A 56 -8.15 -8.86 -2.53
CA PHE A 56 -8.76 -9.02 -1.19
C PHE A 56 -7.80 -9.52 -0.11
N ILE A 57 -6.49 -9.35 -0.33
CA ILE A 57 -5.47 -9.81 0.62
C ILE A 57 -5.61 -9.17 2.00
N PHE A 58 -6.01 -7.89 2.06
CA PHE A 58 -6.21 -7.20 3.32
C PHE A 58 -7.33 -7.84 4.14
N SER A 59 -8.45 -8.17 3.49
CA SER A 59 -9.59 -8.81 4.14
C SER A 59 -9.28 -10.22 4.61
N ALA A 60 -8.57 -11.00 3.79
CA ALA A 60 -8.11 -12.33 4.17
C ALA A 60 -7.14 -12.27 5.37
N PHE A 61 -6.17 -11.35 5.33
CA PHE A 61 -5.21 -11.17 6.42
C PHE A 61 -5.89 -10.69 7.70
N SER A 62 -6.82 -9.72 7.60
CA SER A 62 -7.59 -9.21 8.74
C SER A 62 -8.46 -10.29 9.38
N GLU A 63 -9.07 -11.18 8.58
CA GLU A 63 -9.82 -12.31 9.11
C GLU A 63 -8.94 -13.27 9.92
N GLU A 64 -7.71 -13.53 9.46
CA GLU A 64 -6.80 -14.49 10.10
C GLU A 64 -6.06 -13.94 11.32
N TRP A 65 -5.63 -12.68 11.27
CA TRP A 65 -4.80 -12.05 12.31
C TRP A 65 -5.54 -11.04 13.19
N GLY A 66 -6.77 -10.70 12.82
CA GLY A 66 -7.62 -9.76 13.54
C GLY A 66 -7.05 -8.34 13.60
N LEU A 67 -7.61 -7.54 14.49
CA LEU A 67 -7.25 -6.14 14.68
C LEU A 67 -5.76 -5.95 15.04
N LEU A 68 -5.17 -6.85 15.84
CA LEU A 68 -3.76 -6.74 16.21
C LEU A 68 -2.83 -6.88 14.99
N GLY A 69 -3.12 -7.82 14.10
CA GLY A 69 -2.40 -7.95 12.83
C GLY A 69 -2.56 -6.72 11.95
N VAL A 70 -3.78 -6.19 11.85
CA VAL A 70 -4.05 -4.97 11.07
C VAL A 70 -3.23 -3.79 11.61
N ILE A 71 -3.22 -3.56 12.92
CA ILE A 71 -2.41 -2.49 13.54
C ILE A 71 -0.94 -2.68 13.24
N PHE A 72 -0.43 -3.91 13.34
CA PHE A 72 0.95 -4.23 13.01
C PHE A 72 1.29 -3.85 11.55
N VAL A 73 0.46 -4.24 10.58
CA VAL A 73 0.63 -3.88 9.17
C VAL A 73 0.60 -2.36 8.97
N PHE A 74 -0.32 -1.66 9.62
CA PHE A 74 -0.45 -0.20 9.51
C PHE A 74 0.81 0.51 10.02
N ILE A 75 1.37 0.04 11.15
CA ILE A 75 2.64 0.54 11.68
C ILE A 75 3.78 0.29 10.67
N PHE A 76 3.88 -0.90 10.11
CA PHE A 76 4.92 -1.23 9.12
C PHE A 76 4.86 -0.32 7.88
N TYR A 77 3.66 -0.11 7.34
CA TYR A 77 3.45 0.81 6.24
C TYR A 77 3.81 2.25 6.59
N GLY A 78 3.38 2.72 7.77
CA GLY A 78 3.73 4.03 8.29
C GLY A 78 5.24 4.22 8.41
N LEU A 79 5.96 3.21 8.92
CA LEU A 79 7.42 3.23 9.02
C LEU A 79 8.12 3.28 7.66
N ILE A 80 7.64 2.52 6.67
CA ILE A 80 8.19 2.53 5.31
C ILE A 80 8.01 3.92 4.68
N ILE A 81 6.79 4.46 4.72
CA ILE A 81 6.47 5.77 4.15
C ILE A 81 7.28 6.87 4.85
N TRP A 82 7.33 6.84 6.18
CA TRP A 82 8.14 7.78 6.96
C TRP A 82 9.62 7.73 6.58
N ARG A 83 10.18 6.52 6.41
CA ARG A 83 11.57 6.34 6.03
C ARG A 83 11.85 6.88 4.63
N ILE A 84 10.94 6.66 3.68
CA ILE A 84 11.03 7.22 2.32
C ILE A 84 11.05 8.74 2.38
N LEU A 85 10.08 9.35 3.07
CA LEU A 85 10.01 10.80 3.22
C LEU A 85 11.27 11.36 3.90
N LYS A 86 11.74 10.72 4.96
CA LYS A 86 12.98 11.12 5.65
C LYS A 86 14.20 11.09 4.73
N ILE A 87 14.33 10.05 3.89
CA ILE A 87 15.43 9.96 2.91
C ILE A 87 15.30 11.07 1.86
N SER A 88 14.08 11.32 1.39
CA SER A 88 13.78 12.31 0.36
C SER A 88 14.12 13.73 0.82
N MET A 89 13.80 14.06 2.07
CA MET A 89 14.07 15.38 2.67
C MET A 89 15.55 15.67 2.92
N VAL A 90 16.40 14.65 2.94
CA VAL A 90 17.87 14.78 3.10
C VAL A 90 18.58 14.82 1.74
N GLY A 91 17.85 14.61 0.65
CA GLY A 91 18.41 14.72 -0.71
C GLY A 91 18.89 16.13 -1.00
N GLN A 92 20.02 16.25 -1.71
CA GLN A 92 20.62 17.53 -2.07
C GLN A 92 19.85 18.27 -3.18
N GLY A 93 19.18 17.54 -4.08
CA GLY A 93 18.42 18.13 -5.18
C GLY A 93 16.89 18.04 -5.06
N ASN A 94 16.24 18.85 -5.89
CA ASN A 94 14.78 18.85 -6.06
C ASN A 94 14.28 17.51 -6.64
N PHE A 95 15.10 16.84 -7.45
CA PHE A 95 14.72 15.59 -8.08
C PHE A 95 14.53 14.47 -7.04
N GLU A 96 15.48 14.33 -6.11
CA GLU A 96 15.46 13.32 -5.05
C GLU A 96 14.25 13.53 -4.13
N THR A 97 13.99 14.79 -3.79
CA THR A 97 12.86 15.19 -2.96
C THR A 97 11.53 14.86 -3.65
N LEU A 98 11.36 15.27 -4.92
CA LEU A 98 10.13 15.03 -5.68
C LEU A 98 9.91 13.55 -6.00
N PHE A 99 10.98 12.83 -6.36
CA PHE A 99 10.90 11.40 -6.65
C PHE A 99 10.49 10.61 -5.41
N GLY A 100 11.13 10.87 -4.27
CA GLY A 100 10.81 10.15 -3.05
C GLY A 100 9.45 10.56 -2.46
N LEU A 101 9.02 11.81 -2.60
CA LEU A 101 7.64 12.21 -2.32
C LEU A 101 6.64 11.46 -3.22
N GLY A 102 6.92 11.38 -4.53
CA GLY A 102 6.12 10.61 -5.47
C GLY A 102 6.03 9.13 -5.10
N MET A 103 7.13 8.52 -4.67
CA MET A 103 7.19 7.14 -4.20
C MET A 103 6.36 6.93 -2.93
N ALA A 104 6.42 7.87 -1.98
CA ALA A 104 5.61 7.84 -0.77
C ALA A 104 4.11 7.95 -1.10
N ILE A 105 3.71 8.87 -1.98
CA ILE A 105 2.33 9.04 -2.44
C ILE A 105 1.85 7.78 -3.18
N PHE A 106 2.69 7.18 -4.02
CA PHE A 106 2.38 5.95 -4.75
C PHE A 106 2.04 4.80 -3.78
N LEU A 107 2.91 4.54 -2.79
CA LEU A 107 2.67 3.51 -1.79
C LEU A 107 1.44 3.81 -0.93
N ALA A 108 1.30 5.05 -0.46
CA ALA A 108 0.17 5.46 0.37
C ALA A 108 -1.16 5.31 -0.38
N SER A 109 -1.20 5.70 -1.66
CA SER A 109 -2.40 5.59 -2.48
C SER A 109 -2.80 4.13 -2.70
N HIS A 110 -1.85 3.25 -3.04
CA HIS A 110 -2.14 1.83 -3.18
C HIS A 110 -2.65 1.21 -1.88
N PHE A 111 -2.02 1.56 -0.75
CA PHE A 111 -2.45 1.10 0.57
C PHE A 111 -3.86 1.57 0.92
N ILE A 112 -4.14 2.88 0.82
CA ILE A 112 -5.44 3.46 1.15
C ILE A 112 -6.53 2.91 0.23
N ILE A 113 -6.26 2.79 -1.07
CA ILE A 113 -7.23 2.29 -2.05
C ILE A 113 -7.56 0.82 -1.75
N ASN A 114 -6.54 -0.02 -1.57
CA ASN A 114 -6.74 -1.45 -1.32
C ASN A 114 -7.46 -1.69 0.03
N VAL A 115 -7.04 -1.01 1.11
CA VAL A 115 -7.75 -1.11 2.40
C VAL A 115 -9.18 -0.60 2.24
N GLY A 116 -9.36 0.59 1.64
CA GLY A 116 -10.66 1.22 1.48
C GLY A 116 -11.65 0.38 0.67
N MET A 117 -11.21 -0.29 -0.40
CA MET A 117 -12.09 -1.20 -1.14
C MET A 117 -12.46 -2.44 -0.32
N ASN A 118 -11.54 -2.92 0.51
CA ASN A 118 -11.74 -4.12 1.33
C ASN A 118 -12.70 -3.90 2.51
N ILE A 119 -12.77 -2.68 3.05
CA ILE A 119 -13.73 -2.30 4.10
C ILE A 119 -15.01 -1.63 3.54
N GLY A 120 -15.16 -1.55 2.22
CA GLY A 120 -16.34 -0.99 1.56
C GLY A 120 -16.43 0.54 1.59
N LEU A 121 -15.33 1.27 1.79
CA LEU A 121 -15.25 2.73 1.68
C LEU A 121 -14.97 3.22 0.25
N LEU A 122 -14.38 2.37 -0.59
CA LEU A 122 -14.05 2.68 -1.98
C LEU A 122 -14.58 1.60 -2.92
N PRO A 123 -14.83 1.93 -4.20
CA PRO A 123 -15.20 0.92 -5.20
C PRO A 123 -14.04 -0.07 -5.44
N ILE A 124 -14.38 -1.32 -5.76
CA ILE A 124 -13.40 -2.35 -6.14
C ILE A 124 -12.69 -1.93 -7.43
N THR A 125 -11.37 -1.72 -7.33
CA THR A 125 -10.56 -1.16 -8.42
C THR A 125 -9.51 -2.11 -9.00
N GLY A 126 -9.16 -3.18 -8.28
CA GLY A 126 -8.13 -4.15 -8.68
C GLY A 126 -6.71 -3.68 -8.37
N VAL A 127 -6.55 -2.83 -7.35
CA VAL A 127 -5.24 -2.28 -6.95
C VAL A 127 -4.61 -3.20 -5.94
N SER A 128 -3.42 -3.71 -6.24
CA SER A 128 -2.67 -4.58 -5.35
C SER A 128 -2.03 -3.82 -4.19
N LEU A 129 -2.05 -4.45 -3.01
CA LEU A 129 -1.44 -3.98 -1.77
C LEU A 129 0.08 -4.24 -1.82
N PRO A 130 0.93 -3.20 -1.79
CA PRO A 130 2.38 -3.32 -1.80
C PRO A 130 2.91 -4.35 -0.78
N PHE A 131 3.93 -5.13 -1.12
CA PHE A 131 4.56 -6.12 -0.21
C PHE A 131 3.68 -7.26 0.33
N MET A 132 2.36 -7.25 0.14
CA MET A 132 1.44 -8.28 0.64
C MET A 132 0.72 -9.03 -0.47
N SER A 133 0.21 -8.33 -1.49
CA SER A 133 -0.50 -8.96 -2.60
C SER A 133 0.44 -9.76 -3.49
N TYR A 134 -0.06 -10.86 -4.04
CA TYR A 134 0.60 -11.68 -5.05
C TYR A 134 0.63 -10.96 -6.42
N GLY A 135 1.53 -9.99 -6.58
CA GLY A 135 1.70 -9.22 -7.81
C GLY A 135 3.17 -9.01 -8.15
N GLY A 136 3.75 -9.91 -8.95
CA GLY A 136 5.18 -9.88 -9.27
C GLY A 136 5.65 -8.55 -9.88
N SER A 137 4.89 -8.01 -10.85
CA SER A 137 5.22 -6.73 -11.48
C SER A 137 5.15 -5.55 -10.52
N ASN A 138 4.15 -5.52 -9.63
CA ASN A 138 4.04 -4.45 -8.62
C ASN A 138 5.24 -4.51 -7.66
N LEU A 139 5.59 -5.71 -7.19
CA LEU A 139 6.72 -5.92 -6.31
C LEU A 139 8.05 -5.50 -6.95
N LEU A 140 8.27 -5.86 -8.22
CA LEU A 140 9.44 -5.44 -8.99
C LEU A 140 9.52 -3.92 -9.13
N THR A 141 8.41 -3.25 -9.47
CA THR A 141 8.35 -1.80 -9.59
C THR A 141 8.67 -1.10 -8.28
N ILE A 142 8.12 -1.59 -7.16
CA ILE A 142 8.39 -1.02 -5.83
C ILE A 142 9.87 -1.20 -5.46
N PHE A 143 10.44 -2.39 -5.65
CA PHE A 143 11.85 -2.62 -5.36
C PHE A 143 12.78 -1.80 -6.26
N ALA A 144 12.45 -1.66 -7.53
CA ALA A 144 13.20 -0.79 -8.44
C ALA A 144 13.15 0.67 -7.95
N GLY A 145 11.96 1.19 -7.61
CA GLY A 145 11.80 2.55 -7.08
C GLY A 145 12.57 2.78 -5.78
N LEU A 146 12.52 1.83 -4.84
CA LEU A 146 13.29 1.89 -3.60
C LEU A 146 14.81 1.78 -3.85
N GLY A 147 15.23 0.99 -4.83
CA GLY A 147 16.62 0.88 -5.27
C GLY A 147 17.16 2.21 -5.81
N ILE A 148 16.37 2.88 -6.64
CA ILE A 148 16.71 4.22 -7.15
C ILE A 148 16.79 5.22 -5.98
N LEU A 149 15.78 5.27 -5.10
CA LEU A 149 15.75 6.18 -3.95
C LEU A 149 16.95 6.00 -3.03
N THR A 150 17.33 4.75 -2.75
CA THR A 150 18.51 4.45 -1.93
C THR A 150 19.83 4.72 -2.64
N GLY A 151 19.87 4.55 -3.97
CA GLY A 151 21.01 4.91 -4.81
C GLY A 151 21.28 6.42 -4.82
N MET A 152 20.24 7.26 -4.91
CA MET A 152 20.37 8.72 -4.88
C MET A 152 21.08 9.21 -3.61
N ARG A 153 20.79 8.60 -2.45
CA ARG A 153 21.46 8.93 -1.18
C ARG A 153 22.98 8.76 -1.24
N ARG A 154 23.50 7.87 -2.10
CA ARG A 154 24.94 7.60 -2.21
C ARG A 154 25.68 8.68 -3.01
N TYR A 155 25.01 9.35 -3.95
CA TYR A 155 25.59 10.43 -4.76
C TYR A 155 25.55 11.79 -4.09
N SER A 156 24.68 11.97 -3.08
CA SER A 156 24.51 13.20 -2.31
C SER A 156 25.70 13.57 -1.39
N ARG A 157 26.88 12.96 -1.56
CA ARG A 157 28.05 13.14 -0.67
C ARG A 157 29.25 13.83 -1.31
N GLU A 158 29.10 14.47 -2.48
CA GLU A 158 30.22 15.11 -3.19
C GLU A 158 30.07 16.62 -3.49
N ALA A 159 28.99 17.28 -3.08
CA ALA A 159 28.92 18.75 -3.18
C ALA A 159 28.83 19.38 -1.79
N HIS A 160 29.98 19.82 -1.29
CA HIS A 160 30.13 20.65 -0.10
C HIS A 160 29.59 22.06 -0.39
N PRO A 161 28.64 22.62 0.41
CA PRO A 161 28.16 23.99 0.23
C PRO A 161 29.26 25.05 0.37
N GLU A 162 30.38 24.69 1.01
CA GLU A 162 31.56 25.56 1.11
C GLU A 162 32.31 25.74 -0.23
N ASP A 163 32.20 24.81 -1.20
CA ASP A 163 32.89 24.93 -2.50
C ASP A 163 32.26 26.00 -3.41
N ILE A 164 30.96 26.26 -3.28
CA ILE A 164 30.27 27.32 -4.04
C ILE A 164 30.77 28.72 -3.59
N SER A 165 31.19 28.84 -2.32
CA SER A 165 31.76 30.08 -1.81
C SER A 165 33.20 30.32 -2.26
N THR A 166 33.95 29.26 -2.55
CA THR A 166 35.34 29.34 -3.05
C THR A 166 35.37 29.58 -4.55
N GLU A 167 34.41 29.02 -5.31
CA GLU A 167 34.29 29.29 -6.75
C GLU A 167 33.93 30.75 -7.07
N PHE A 168 33.11 31.39 -6.23
CA PHE A 168 32.78 32.81 -6.37
C PHE A 168 33.92 33.76 -5.95
N LEU A 169 34.88 33.29 -5.16
CA LEU A 169 35.98 34.13 -4.65
C LEU A 169 37.27 34.04 -5.47
N GLY A 170 37.34 33.16 -6.48
CA GLY A 170 38.47 33.11 -7.41
C GLY A 170 39.84 32.96 -6.72
N MET A 171 39.93 32.09 -5.70
CA MET A 171 41.21 31.63 -5.13
C MET A 171 41.43 30.15 -5.43
#